data_AF-Q910B1-F1
#
_entry.id   AF-Q910B1-F1
#
_cell.length_a   1.000
_cell.length_b   1.000
_cell.length_c   1.000
_cell.angle_alpha   90.00
_cell.angle_beta   90.00
_cell.angle_gamma   90.00
#
_symmetry.space_group_name_H-M   'P 1'
#
loop_
_entity.id
_entity.type
_entity.pdbx_description
1 polymer ?
#
loop_
_entity_poly.entity_id
_entity_poly.type
_entity_poly.pdbx_seq_one_letter_code
_entity_poly.pdbx_strand_id
1 'polypeptide(L)'
;QFAAYIRAAVRKEKGLPILVELLRMDNDRVVCSVATALRNMALDSRNKELIGKYAMRDLVNRLPGGNPSLLSDETLASVCCTLHEVTSRNMENANALADTGGIEKLVDISKGRGKGYSMKVVKAAAQVLNTLWQ
;
A
#
# COMPACT_ATOMS: atom_id res chain seq x y z
N GLN A 1 -23.02 -8.44 0.75
CA GLN A 1 -23.48 -8.29 -0.66
C GLN A 1 -23.31 -6.86 -1.18
N PHE A 2 -23.79 -5.83 -0.49
CA PHE A 2 -23.63 -4.42 -0.91
C PHE A 2 -22.16 -3.97 -1.09
N ALA A 3 -21.27 -4.22 -0.12
CA ALA A 3 -19.86 -3.82 -0.24
C ALA A 3 -19.13 -4.45 -1.43
N ALA A 4 -19.43 -5.70 -1.78
CA ALA A 4 -18.86 -6.36 -2.96
C ALA A 4 -19.36 -5.72 -4.26
N TYR A 5 -20.65 -5.35 -4.31
CA TYR A 5 -21.22 -4.60 -5.43
C TYR A 5 -20.52 -3.24 -5.61
N ILE A 6 -20.32 -2.48 -4.52
CA ILE A 6 -19.64 -1.18 -4.58
C ILE A 6 -18.21 -1.33 -5.08
N ARG A 7 -17.44 -2.31 -4.58
CA ARG A 7 -16.08 -2.57 -5.07
C ARG A 7 -16.04 -2.88 -6.57
N ALA A 8 -16.98 -3.68 -7.05
CA ALA A 8 -17.08 -4.00 -8.47
C ALA A 8 -17.50 -2.77 -9.30
N ALA A 9 -18.44 -1.96 -8.80
CA ALA A 9 -18.89 -0.74 -9.45
C ALA A 9 -17.75 0.28 -9.58
N VAL A 10 -17.00 0.56 -8.50
CA VAL A 10 -15.84 1.47 -8.53
C VAL A 10 -14.84 1.07 -9.63
N ARG A 11 -14.57 -0.23 -9.80
CA ARG A 11 -13.70 -0.70 -10.88
C ARG A 11 -14.31 -0.49 -12.27
N LYS A 12 -15.59 -0.83 -12.45
CA LYS A 12 -16.30 -0.69 -13.74
C LYS A 12 -16.40 0.76 -14.19
N GLU A 13 -16.63 1.67 -13.24
CA GLU A 13 -16.72 3.12 -13.45
C GLU A 13 -15.35 3.82 -13.48
N LYS A 14 -14.25 3.07 -13.65
CA LYS A 14 -12.87 3.61 -13.72
C LYS A 14 -12.43 4.43 -12.50
N GLY A 15 -12.99 4.16 -11.32
CA GLY A 15 -12.62 4.82 -10.08
C GLY A 15 -11.25 4.41 -9.54
N LEU A 16 -10.76 3.21 -9.85
CA LEU A 16 -9.41 2.76 -9.41
C LEU A 16 -8.30 3.67 -9.95
N PRO A 17 -8.20 3.98 -11.27
CA PRO A 17 -7.25 4.97 -11.78
C PRO A 17 -7.27 6.31 -11.04
N ILE A 18 -8.45 6.85 -10.75
CA ILE A 18 -8.61 8.13 -10.04
C ILE A 18 -8.00 8.03 -8.64
N LEU A 19 -8.28 6.95 -7.89
CA LEU A 19 -7.66 6.71 -6.59
C LEU A 19 -6.12 6.63 -6.71
N VAL A 20 -5.60 5.95 -7.73
CA VAL A 20 -4.15 5.86 -7.94
C VAL A 20 -3.51 7.22 -8.25
N GLU A 21 -4.17 8.08 -9.02
CA GLU A 21 -3.69 9.43 -9.28
C GLU A 21 -3.65 10.28 -8.00
N LEU A 22 -4.65 10.15 -7.12
CA LEU A 22 -4.70 10.88 -5.85
C LEU A 22 -3.58 10.45 -4.88
N LEU A 23 -3.04 9.22 -4.98
CA LEU A 23 -1.84 8.82 -4.22
C LEU A 23 -0.63 9.69 -4.52
N ARG A 24 -0.59 10.36 -5.68
CA ARG A 24 0.56 11.18 -6.09
C ARG A 24 0.57 12.57 -5.46
N MET A 25 -0.51 12.97 -4.81
CA MET A 25 -0.63 14.29 -4.20
C MET A 25 0.28 14.45 -2.99
N ASP A 26 0.85 15.65 -2.83
CA ASP A 26 1.65 16.04 -1.67
C ASP A 26 0.75 16.53 -0.53
N ASN A 27 -0.14 15.64 -0.08
CA ASN A 27 -1.04 15.89 1.03
C ASN A 27 -1.24 14.62 1.86
N ASP A 28 -0.76 14.64 3.10
CA ASP A 28 -0.78 13.50 4.02
C ASP A 28 -2.18 12.89 4.19
N ARG A 29 -3.21 13.74 4.40
CA ARG A 29 -4.59 13.28 4.61
C ARG A 29 -5.19 12.64 3.38
N VAL A 30 -4.87 13.15 2.19
CA VAL A 30 -5.31 12.57 0.92
C VAL A 30 -4.68 11.20 0.75
N VAL A 31 -3.35 11.09 0.91
CA VAL A 31 -2.64 9.82 0.77
C VAL A 31 -3.17 8.78 1.76
N CYS A 32 -3.40 9.15 3.02
CA CYS A 32 -3.95 8.24 4.03
C CYS A 32 -5.34 7.72 3.65
N SER A 33 -6.22 8.63 3.22
CA SER A 33 -7.60 8.30 2.82
C SER A 33 -7.62 7.39 1.60
N VAL A 34 -6.79 7.69 0.61
CA VAL A 34 -6.68 6.94 -0.63
C VAL A 34 -6.06 5.56 -0.40
N ALA A 35 -5.00 5.45 0.39
CA ALA A 35 -4.41 4.16 0.77
C ALA A 35 -5.48 3.27 1.45
N THR A 36 -6.21 3.84 2.42
CA THR A 36 -7.31 3.13 3.11
C THR A 36 -8.42 2.70 2.14
N ALA A 37 -8.78 3.55 1.18
CA ALA A 37 -9.77 3.21 0.16
C ALA A 37 -9.27 2.07 -0.74
N LEU A 38 -8.02 2.14 -1.23
CA LEU A 38 -7.41 1.09 -2.06
C LEU A 38 -7.30 -0.23 -1.32
N ARG A 39 -6.95 -0.22 -0.02
CA ARG A 39 -6.95 -1.41 0.83
C ARG A 39 -8.33 -2.05 0.89
N ASN A 40 -9.38 -1.24 1.08
CA ASN A 40 -10.75 -1.74 1.04
C ASN A 40 -11.13 -2.29 -0.33
N MET A 41 -10.72 -1.62 -1.42
CA MET A 41 -10.96 -2.10 -2.79
C MET A 41 -10.27 -3.44 -3.07
N ALA A 42 -9.07 -3.65 -2.53
CA ALA A 42 -8.29 -4.88 -2.69
C ALA A 42 -8.92 -6.12 -2.02
N LEU A 43 -9.97 -5.96 -1.20
CA LEU A 43 -10.76 -7.11 -0.70
C LEU A 43 -11.53 -7.84 -1.84
N ASP A 44 -11.67 -7.22 -3.01
CA ASP A 44 -12.11 -7.89 -4.24
C ASP A 44 -10.88 -8.35 -5.04
N SER A 45 -10.81 -9.63 -5.43
CA SER A 45 -9.63 -10.21 -6.06
C SER A 45 -9.28 -9.56 -7.40
N ARG A 46 -10.28 -9.19 -8.20
CA ARG A 46 -10.06 -8.54 -9.50
C ARG A 46 -9.57 -7.11 -9.31
N ASN A 47 -10.07 -6.41 -8.29
CA ASN A 47 -9.52 -5.10 -7.92
C ASN A 47 -8.08 -5.24 -7.42
N LYS A 48 -7.79 -6.28 -6.60
CA LYS A 48 -6.45 -6.57 -6.07
C LYS A 48 -5.40 -6.71 -7.18
N GLU A 49 -5.70 -7.46 -8.24
CA GLU A 49 -4.84 -7.62 -9.41
C GLU A 49 -4.57 -6.28 -10.12
N LEU A 50 -5.62 -5.48 -10.38
CA LEU A 50 -5.45 -4.19 -11.06
C LEU A 50 -4.69 -3.17 -10.20
N ILE A 51 -4.93 -3.16 -8.89
CA ILE A 51 -4.20 -2.29 -7.96
C ILE A 51 -2.72 -2.66 -7.96
N GLY A 52 -2.37 -3.94 -7.89
CA GLY A 52 -0.97 -4.36 -8.00
C GLY A 52 -0.33 -3.96 -9.33
N LYS A 53 -1.05 -4.11 -10.44
CA LYS A 53 -0.55 -3.73 -11.76
C LYS A 53 -0.30 -2.23 -11.93
N TYR A 54 -1.19 -1.37 -11.40
CA TYR A 54 -1.18 0.06 -11.72
C TYR A 54 -0.76 0.98 -10.56
N ALA A 55 -0.92 0.54 -9.31
CA ALA A 55 -0.68 1.36 -8.13
C ALA A 55 0.60 0.98 -7.37
N MET A 56 1.20 -0.19 -7.62
CA MET A 56 2.30 -0.70 -6.80
C MET A 56 3.47 0.28 -6.70
N ARG A 57 3.92 0.81 -7.84
CA ARG A 57 5.00 1.82 -7.88
C ARG A 57 4.63 3.07 -7.08
N ASP A 58 3.39 3.55 -7.22
CA ASP A 58 2.92 4.74 -6.51
C ASP A 58 2.84 4.51 -4.99
N LEU A 59 2.38 3.33 -4.56
CA LEU A 59 2.37 2.93 -3.14
C LEU A 59 3.80 2.82 -2.57
N VAL A 60 4.72 2.18 -3.31
CA VAL A 60 6.14 2.06 -2.90
C VAL A 60 6.84 3.41 -2.86
N ASN A 61 6.48 4.35 -3.74
CA ASN A 61 7.00 5.72 -3.71
C ASN A 61 6.55 6.50 -2.46
N ARG A 62 5.45 6.10 -1.81
CA ARG A 62 5.02 6.70 -0.54
C ARG A 62 5.76 6.13 0.68
N LEU A 63 6.49 5.03 0.52
CA LEU A 63 7.40 4.55 1.58
C LEU A 63 8.70 5.37 1.59
N PRO A 64 9.23 5.73 2.78
CA PRO A 64 10.52 6.40 2.90
C PRO A 64 11.64 5.53 2.31
N GLY A 65 12.58 6.17 1.60
CA GLY A 65 13.72 5.53 0.94
C GLY A 65 15.03 6.23 1.31
N GLY A 66 15.40 6.19 2.58
CA GLY A 66 16.63 6.80 3.11
C GLY A 66 16.49 8.25 3.59
N ASN A 67 15.54 9.02 3.04
CA ASN A 67 15.20 10.36 3.52
C ASN A 67 14.03 10.34 4.53
N PRO A 68 13.95 11.35 5.42
CA PRO A 68 12.79 11.52 6.30
C PRO A 68 11.49 11.54 5.51
N SER A 69 10.49 10.80 5.97
CA SER A 69 9.15 10.81 5.38
C SER A 69 8.47 12.16 5.61
N LEU A 70 7.84 12.72 4.58
CA LEU A 70 6.92 13.85 4.72
C LEU A 70 5.52 13.41 5.17
N LEU A 71 5.25 12.10 5.15
CA LEU A 71 4.00 11.50 5.59
C LEU A 71 4.06 11.15 7.07
N SER A 72 2.93 11.30 7.74
CA SER A 72 2.75 10.91 9.13
C SER A 72 2.85 9.39 9.31
N ASP A 73 3.16 8.97 10.53
CA ASP A 73 3.18 7.55 10.89
C ASP A 73 1.84 6.85 10.66
N GLU A 74 0.73 7.58 10.77
CA GLU A 74 -0.59 7.05 10.47
C GLU A 74 -0.71 6.72 8.98
N THR A 75 -0.31 7.65 8.11
CA THR A 75 -0.32 7.46 6.66
C THR A 75 0.63 6.35 6.24
N LEU A 76 1.85 6.30 6.80
CA LEU A 76 2.81 5.23 6.52
C LEU A 76 2.25 3.86 6.90
N ALA A 77 1.63 3.74 8.08
CA ALA A 77 0.98 2.51 8.49
C ALA A 77 -0.16 2.13 7.53
N SER A 78 -0.96 3.09 7.06
CA SER A 78 -2.03 2.86 6.07
C SER A 78 -1.48 2.38 4.73
N VAL A 79 -0.37 2.93 4.25
CA VAL A 79 0.32 2.47 3.03
C VAL A 79 0.83 1.03 3.22
N CYS A 80 1.51 0.72 4.33
CA CYS A 80 1.95 -0.64 4.64
C CYS A 80 0.78 -1.63 4.71
N CYS A 81 -0.30 -1.28 5.40
CA CYS A 81 -1.51 -2.11 5.49
C CYS A 81 -2.16 -2.33 4.11
N THR A 82 -2.06 -1.34 3.21
CA THR A 82 -2.55 -1.45 1.83
C THR A 82 -1.68 -2.42 1.03
N LEU A 83 -0.36 -2.30 1.11
CA LEU A 83 0.58 -3.21 0.47
C LEU A 83 0.38 -4.65 0.95
N HIS A 84 0.22 -4.86 2.26
CA HIS A 84 -0.08 -6.18 2.83
C HIS A 84 -1.34 -6.79 2.21
N GLU A 85 -2.44 -6.02 2.13
CA GLU A 85 -3.68 -6.54 1.53
C GLU A 85 -3.49 -6.84 0.05
N VAL A 86 -2.81 -5.97 -0.70
CA VAL A 86 -2.60 -6.12 -2.14
C VAL A 86 -1.72 -7.35 -2.46
N THR A 87 -0.72 -7.65 -1.65
CA THR A 87 0.17 -8.81 -1.85
C THR A 87 -0.36 -10.10 -1.21
N SER A 88 -1.25 -10.01 -0.22
CA SER A 88 -1.79 -11.17 0.48
C SER A 88 -2.47 -12.14 -0.49
N ARG A 89 -1.94 -13.37 -0.53
CA ARG A 89 -2.37 -14.47 -1.40
C ARG A 89 -2.35 -14.09 -2.89
N ASN A 90 -1.46 -13.21 -3.31
CA ASN A 90 -1.30 -12.81 -4.70
C ASN A 90 0.19 -12.69 -5.07
N MET A 91 0.71 -13.75 -5.70
CA MET A 91 2.14 -13.88 -6.03
C MET A 91 2.60 -12.88 -7.10
N GLU A 92 1.75 -12.55 -8.07
CA GLU A 92 2.07 -11.53 -9.08
C GLU A 92 2.28 -10.16 -8.43
N ASN A 93 1.42 -9.79 -7.49
CA ASN A 93 1.55 -8.56 -6.74
C ASN A 93 2.75 -8.58 -5.78
N ALA A 94 3.05 -9.73 -5.17
CA ALA A 94 4.26 -9.90 -4.36
C ALA A 94 5.54 -9.68 -5.19
N ASN A 95 5.59 -10.23 -6.41
CA ASN A 95 6.69 -10.00 -7.35
C ASN A 95 6.76 -8.53 -7.78
N ALA A 96 5.62 -7.91 -8.11
CA ALA A 96 5.60 -6.48 -8.46
C ALA A 96 6.10 -5.58 -7.31
N LEU A 97 5.83 -5.94 -6.06
CA LEU A 97 6.38 -5.23 -4.89
C LEU A 97 7.90 -5.39 -4.81
N ALA A 98 8.44 -6.57 -5.13
CA ALA A 98 9.88 -6.81 -5.17
C ALA A 98 10.55 -6.01 -6.31
N ASP A 99 10.00 -6.08 -7.52
CA ASP A 99 10.53 -5.44 -8.73
C ASP A 99 10.55 -3.91 -8.64
N THR A 100 9.67 -3.33 -7.82
CA THR A 100 9.61 -1.88 -7.56
C THR A 100 10.55 -1.41 -6.44
N GLY A 101 11.35 -2.31 -5.86
CA GLY A 101 12.25 -2.02 -4.74
C GLY A 101 11.53 -1.86 -3.40
N GLY A 102 10.28 -2.31 -3.29
CA GLY A 102 9.49 -2.16 -2.07
C GLY A 102 10.03 -2.97 -0.88
N ILE A 103 10.66 -4.12 -1.13
CA ILE A 103 11.23 -4.98 -0.08
C ILE A 103 12.32 -4.22 0.69
N GLU A 104 13.25 -3.55 0.00
CA GLU A 104 14.35 -2.83 0.64
C GLU A 104 13.84 -1.73 1.57
N LYS A 105 12.85 -0.95 1.11
CA LYS A 105 12.22 0.10 1.92
C LYS A 105 11.50 -0.48 3.14
N LEU A 106 10.76 -1.58 2.97
CA LEU A 106 10.03 -2.22 4.07
C LEU A 106 10.98 -2.81 5.12
N VAL A 107 12.10 -3.40 4.71
CA VAL A 107 13.16 -3.91 5.61
C VAL A 107 13.81 -2.77 6.38
N ASP A 108 14.06 -1.63 5.73
CA ASP A 108 14.61 -0.45 6.38
C ASP A 108 13.67 0.09 7.46
N ILE A 109 12.37 0.20 7.14
CA ILE A 109 11.33 0.60 8.09
C ILE A 109 11.21 -0.39 9.26
N SER A 110 11.18 -1.70 8.97
CA SER A 110 10.96 -2.74 9.99
C SER A 110 12.12 -2.85 10.97
N LYS A 111 13.33 -2.41 10.59
CA LYS A 111 14.48 -2.35 11.50
C LYS A 111 14.34 -1.24 12.53
N GLY A 112 13.58 -0.17 12.24
CA GLY A 112 13.17 0.89 13.19
C GLY A 112 14.27 1.69 13.90
N ARG A 113 15.54 1.27 13.84
CA ARG A 113 16.63 1.84 14.64
C ARG A 113 17.04 3.21 14.08
N GLY A 114 16.87 4.24 14.91
CA GLY A 114 17.42 5.59 14.68
C GLY A 114 16.65 6.48 13.70
N LYS A 115 15.50 6.03 13.16
CA LYS A 115 14.73 6.79 12.15
C LYS A 115 13.41 7.40 12.65
N GLY A 116 13.07 7.20 13.92
CA GLY A 116 11.91 7.85 14.57
C GLY A 116 10.53 7.29 14.20
N TYR A 117 10.43 6.15 13.50
CA TYR A 117 9.14 5.52 13.21
C TYR A 117 8.48 4.95 14.47
N SER A 118 7.17 5.16 14.61
CA SER A 118 6.40 4.49 15.67
C SER A 118 6.37 2.97 15.49
N MET A 119 6.12 2.29 16.61
CA MET A 119 5.93 0.84 16.64
C MET A 119 4.81 0.36 15.70
N LYS A 120 3.80 1.19 15.43
CA LYS A 120 2.71 0.89 14.50
C LYS A 120 3.24 0.72 13.07
N VAL A 121 4.07 1.65 12.61
CA VAL A 121 4.67 1.62 11.28
C VAL A 121 5.62 0.44 11.13
N VAL A 122 6.49 0.22 12.15
CA VAL A 122 7.43 -0.90 12.19
C VAL A 122 6.70 -2.25 12.08
N LYS A 123 5.63 -2.44 12.86
CA LYS A 123 4.82 -3.67 12.82
C LYS A 123 4.10 -3.84 11.48
N ALA A 124 3.55 -2.77 10.91
CA ALA A 124 2.86 -2.83 9.63
C ALA A 124 3.84 -3.23 8.51
N ALA A 125 5.05 -2.68 8.48
CA ALA A 125 6.07 -3.07 7.51
C ALA A 125 6.50 -4.53 7.68
N ALA A 126 6.73 -4.97 8.92
CA ALA A 126 7.05 -6.36 9.22
C ALA A 126 5.94 -7.34 8.78
N GLN A 127 4.67 -6.93 8.90
CA GLN A 127 3.54 -7.74 8.44
C GLN A 127 3.53 -7.92 6.91
N VAL A 128 3.86 -6.86 6.15
CA VAL A 128 4.01 -6.98 4.69
C VAL A 128 5.11 -7.99 4.37
N LEU A 129 6.29 -7.84 5.01
CA LEU A 129 7.41 -8.76 4.81
C LEU A 129 7.00 -10.19 5.14
N ASN A 130 6.44 -10.47 6.32
CA ASN A 130 6.00 -11.82 6.67
C ASN A 130 5.05 -12.45 5.65
N THR A 131 4.25 -11.64 4.94
CA THR A 131 3.33 -12.12 3.90
C THR A 131 4.04 -12.56 2.62
N LEU A 132 5.22 -12.00 2.32
CA LEU A 132 6.01 -12.36 1.14
C LEU A 132 6.81 -13.66 1.32
N TRP A 133 7.03 -14.08 2.58
CA TRP A 133 7.75 -15.31 2.94
C TRP A 133 6.84 -16.47 3.35
N GLN A 134 5.51 -16.29 3.25
CA GLN A 134 4.52 -17.36 3.44
C GLN A 134 4.16 -18.00 2.10
#